data_AF-A0AAU9RWQ4-F1
#
_entry.id   AF-A0AAU9RWQ4-F1
#
_cell.length_a   1.000
_cell.length_b   1.000
_cell.length_c   1.000
_cell.angle_alpha   90.00
_cell.angle_beta   90.00
_cell.angle_gamma   90.00
#
_symmetry.space_group_name_H-M   'P 1'
#
loop_
_entity.id
_entity.type
_entity.pdbx_description
1 polymer ?
#
loop_
_entity_poly.entity_id
_entity_poly.type
_entity_poly.pdbx_seq_one_letter_code
_entity_poly.pdbx_strand_id
1 'polypeptide(L)'
;MKLLNADATPTARAMLLQIYVATKAMPWYSLLPTVSEYMIENGWTRCFPRTTDVSLAAYLVYVVIYLVLVELGIYWMHRGLHDVKPLYKYLHATHHIYNKQNTLSPFAGNFTVP
;
A
#
# COMPACT_ATOMS: atom_id res chain seq x y z
N MET A 1 -27.26 20.86 -17.51
CA MET A 1 -26.50 19.59 -17.53
C MET A 1 -25.31 19.79 -18.46
N LYS A 2 -24.15 20.15 -17.91
CA LYS A 2 -22.91 20.36 -18.68
C LYS A 2 -22.31 18.97 -18.92
N LEU A 3 -22.10 18.61 -20.19
CA LEU A 3 -21.52 17.34 -20.58
C LEU A 3 -20.11 17.22 -19.98
N LEU A 4 -19.81 16.05 -19.41
CA LEU A 4 -18.47 15.68 -18.96
C LEU A 4 -17.47 16.00 -20.09
N ASN A 5 -16.37 16.69 -19.78
CA ASN A 5 -15.30 16.92 -20.76
C ASN A 5 -14.91 15.58 -21.40
N ALA A 6 -14.82 15.52 -22.73
CA ALA A 6 -14.43 14.28 -23.43
C ALA A 6 -13.06 13.75 -22.94
N ASP A 7 -12.19 14.67 -22.49
CA ASP A 7 -10.88 14.39 -21.89
C ASP A 7 -10.94 13.86 -20.45
N ALA A 8 -12.11 13.81 -19.82
CA ALA A 8 -12.31 13.28 -18.46
C ALA A 8 -12.55 11.78 -18.44
N THR A 9 -12.79 11.14 -19.59
CA THR A 9 -12.95 9.68 -19.65
C THR A 9 -11.59 9.01 -19.86
N PRO A 10 -11.19 8.07 -18.99
CA PRO A 10 -9.91 7.40 -19.16
C PRO A 10 -9.91 6.52 -20.42
N THR A 11 -8.78 6.53 -21.13
CA THR A 11 -8.62 5.67 -22.31
C THR A 11 -8.63 4.19 -21.92
N ALA A 12 -9.13 3.33 -22.81
CA ALA A 12 -9.10 1.87 -22.60
C ALA A 12 -7.69 1.34 -22.32
N ARG A 13 -6.66 1.95 -22.95
CA ARG A 13 -5.26 1.63 -22.70
C ARG A 13 -4.85 1.93 -21.26
N ALA A 14 -5.25 3.08 -20.70
CA ALA A 14 -4.95 3.44 -19.32
C ALA A 14 -5.65 2.51 -18.33
N MET A 15 -6.91 2.16 -18.59
CA MET A 15 -7.67 1.21 -17.77
C MET A 15 -7.01 -0.18 -17.77
N LEU A 16 -6.65 -0.71 -18.94
CA LEU A 16 -5.98 -2.01 -19.06
C LEU A 16 -4.61 -2.02 -18.40
N LEU A 17 -3.84 -0.94 -18.52
CA LEU A 17 -2.54 -0.82 -17.85
C LEU A 17 -2.69 -0.86 -16.33
N GLN A 18 -3.69 -0.19 -15.77
CA GLN A 18 -3.93 -0.21 -14.33
C GLN A 18 -4.37 -1.60 -13.84
N ILE A 19 -5.28 -2.25 -14.56
CA ILE A 19 -5.68 -3.64 -14.25
C ILE A 19 -4.44 -4.53 -14.25
N TYR A 20 -3.62 -4.48 -15.29
CA TYR A 20 -2.40 -5.28 -15.40
C TYR A 20 -1.43 -5.05 -14.22
N VAL A 21 -1.14 -3.78 -13.90
CA VAL A 21 -0.21 -3.44 -12.81
C VAL A 21 -0.76 -3.89 -11.45
N ALA A 22 -2.06 -3.66 -11.19
CA ALA A 22 -2.70 -4.06 -9.94
C ALA A 22 -2.71 -5.59 -9.80
N THR A 23 -3.17 -6.32 -10.82
CA THR A 23 -3.21 -7.79 -10.81
C THR A 23 -1.81 -8.39 -10.64
N LYS A 24 -0.77 -7.80 -11.23
CA LYS A 24 0.61 -8.25 -11.03
C LYS A 24 1.12 -8.02 -9.60
N ALA A 25 0.66 -6.96 -8.94
CA ALA A 25 1.05 -6.64 -7.57
C ALA A 25 0.32 -7.49 -6.51
N MET A 26 -0.91 -7.94 -6.80
CA MET A 26 -1.75 -8.69 -5.86
C MET A 26 -1.07 -9.90 -5.20
N PRO A 27 -0.36 -10.79 -5.91
CA PRO A 27 0.31 -11.94 -5.28
C PRO A 27 1.35 -11.52 -4.23
N TRP A 28 2.09 -10.44 -4.49
CA TRP A 28 3.07 -9.91 -3.56
C TRP A 28 2.41 -9.26 -2.34
N TYR A 29 1.30 -8.57 -2.57
CA TYR A 29 0.52 -7.97 -1.49
C TYR A 29 -0.10 -9.03 -0.57
N SER A 30 -0.57 -10.15 -1.12
CA SER A 30 -1.09 -11.27 -0.33
C SER A 30 0.02 -12.10 0.34
N LEU A 31 1.21 -12.15 -0.24
CA LEU A 31 2.31 -12.95 0.31
C LEU A 31 2.74 -12.47 1.70
N LEU A 32 2.79 -11.16 1.92
CA LEU A 32 3.21 -10.58 3.21
C LEU A 32 2.30 -11.02 4.38
N PRO A 33 0.96 -10.85 4.34
CA PRO A 33 0.09 -11.35 5.38
C PRO A 33 0.08 -12.89 5.44
N THR A 34 0.24 -13.61 4.32
CA THR A 34 0.36 -15.08 4.36
C THR A 34 1.59 -15.55 5.14
N VAL A 35 2.75 -14.92 4.93
CA VAL A 35 3.96 -15.24 5.70
C VAL A 35 3.79 -14.85 7.17
N SER A 36 3.18 -13.71 7.44
CA SER A 36 2.86 -13.29 8.81
C SER A 36 1.95 -14.30 9.51
N GLU A 37 0.92 -14.80 8.84
CA GLU A 37 0.01 -15.81 9.38
C GLU A 37 0.75 -17.11 9.67
N TYR A 38 1.58 -17.57 8.73
CA TYR A 38 2.43 -18.74 8.95
C TYR A 38 3.32 -18.59 10.19
N MET A 39 3.93 -17.43 10.40
CA MET A 39 4.74 -17.15 11.60
C MET A 39 3.91 -17.21 12.89
N ILE A 40 2.67 -16.72 12.85
CA ILE A 40 1.73 -16.76 13.99
C ILE A 40 1.34 -18.21 14.29
N GLU A 41 0.95 -18.98 13.28
CA GLU A 41 0.55 -20.39 13.41
C GLU A 41 1.67 -21.28 13.93
N ASN A 42 2.94 -20.98 13.59
CA ASN A 42 4.12 -21.69 14.08
C ASN A 42 4.62 -21.18 15.45
N GLY A 43 3.92 -20.23 16.07
CA GLY A 43 4.24 -19.72 17.40
C GLY A 43 5.47 -18.80 17.47
N TRP A 44 5.93 -18.27 16.33
CA TRP A 44 7.06 -17.33 16.30
C TRP A 44 6.67 -15.96 16.86
N THR A 45 5.40 -15.61 16.75
CA THR A 45 4.80 -14.37 17.27
C THR A 45 3.51 -14.68 18.02
N ARG A 46 3.01 -13.71 18.81
CA ARG A 46 1.73 -13.82 19.51
C ARG A 46 0.78 -12.72 19.06
N CYS A 47 -0.47 -13.08 18.79
CA CYS A 47 -1.56 -12.15 18.54
C CYS A 47 -2.53 -12.19 19.72
N PHE A 48 -2.92 -11.01 20.22
CA PHE A 48 -3.88 -10.86 21.30
C PHE A 48 -5.20 -10.36 20.72
N PRO A 49 -6.20 -11.23 20.48
CA PRO A 49 -7.46 -10.84 19.87
C PRO A 49 -8.31 -9.95 20.80
N ARG A 50 -8.10 -10.00 22.12
CA ARG A 50 -8.80 -9.16 23.09
C ARG A 50 -7.81 -8.31 23.88
N THR A 51 -8.23 -7.09 24.21
CA THR A 51 -7.46 -6.18 25.08
C THR A 51 -7.32 -6.69 26.51
N THR A 52 -8.19 -7.60 26.93
CA THR A 52 -8.14 -8.27 28.24
C THR A 52 -7.10 -9.39 28.31
N ASP A 53 -6.54 -9.83 27.18
CA ASP A 53 -5.55 -10.91 27.15
C ASP A 53 -4.16 -10.43 27.62
N VAL A 54 -3.97 -9.11 27.80
CA VAL A 54 -2.75 -8.47 28.30
C VAL A 54 -3.09 -7.39 29.33
N SER A 55 -2.13 -7.00 30.17
CA SER A 55 -2.33 -5.87 31.08
C SER A 55 -2.40 -4.55 30.32
N LEU A 56 -3.08 -3.54 30.89
CA LEU A 56 -3.13 -2.19 30.29
C LEU A 56 -1.73 -1.61 30.05
N ALA A 57 -0.79 -1.83 30.97
CA ALA A 57 0.59 -1.39 30.81
C ALA A 57 1.28 -2.07 29.60
N ALA A 58 1.15 -3.39 29.47
CA ALA A 58 1.70 -4.13 28.33
C ALA A 58 1.05 -3.68 27.01
N TYR A 59 -0.27 -3.47 27.00
CA TYR A 59 -1.00 -2.95 25.85
C TYR A 59 -0.44 -1.60 25.39
N LEU A 60 -0.27 -0.63 26.31
CA LEU A 60 0.30 0.68 25.98
C LEU A 60 1.71 0.57 25.43
N VAL A 61 2.55 -0.30 26.01
CA VAL A 61 3.91 -0.56 25.49
C VAL A 61 3.86 -1.12 24.07
N TYR A 62 2.98 -2.10 23.79
CA TYR A 62 2.82 -2.66 22.45
C TYR A 62 2.33 -1.61 21.43
N VAL A 63 1.41 -0.73 21.82
CA VAL A 63 0.96 0.38 20.97
C VAL A 63 2.11 1.33 20.65
N VAL A 64 2.92 1.73 21.64
CA VAL A 64 4.08 2.60 21.40
C VAL A 64 5.10 1.92 20.49
N ILE A 65 5.43 0.65 20.75
CA ILE A 65 6.32 -0.13 19.89
C ILE A 65 5.78 -0.19 18.47
N TYR A 66 4.48 -0.48 18.29
CA TYR A 66 3.83 -0.52 17.00
C TYR A 66 3.96 0.82 16.26
N LEU A 67 3.62 1.94 16.91
CA LEU A 67 3.69 3.27 16.30
C LEU A 67 5.13 3.63 15.89
N VAL A 68 6.12 3.34 16.75
CA VAL A 68 7.53 3.59 16.43
C VAL A 68 8.00 2.73 15.26
N LEU A 69 7.67 1.44 15.26
CA LEU A 69 8.06 0.51 14.19
C LEU A 69 7.38 0.85 12.86
N VAL A 70 6.10 1.23 12.89
CA VAL A 70 5.36 1.63 11.67
C VAL A 70 5.95 2.92 11.11
N GLU A 71 6.10 3.95 11.92
CA GLU A 71 6.59 5.26 11.47
C GLU A 71 8.03 5.17 10.94
N LEU A 72 8.94 4.63 11.75
CA LEU A 72 10.34 4.51 11.35
C LEU A 72 10.54 3.43 10.28
N GLY A 73 9.86 2.30 10.40
CA GLY A 73 9.97 1.19 9.45
C GLY A 73 9.48 1.58 8.06
N ILE A 74 8.33 2.24 7.95
CA ILE A 74 7.84 2.74 6.66
C ILE A 74 8.78 3.80 6.10
N TYR A 75 9.27 4.73 6.93
CA TYR A 75 10.24 5.74 6.49
C TYR A 75 11.48 5.11 5.88
N TRP A 76 12.14 4.20 6.61
CA TRP A 76 13.36 3.54 6.13
C TRP A 76 13.12 2.63 4.93
N MET A 77 12.00 1.91 4.90
CA MET A 77 11.61 1.11 3.74
C MET A 77 11.40 1.99 2.51
N HIS A 78 10.65 3.08 2.63
CA HIS A 78 10.39 4.01 1.53
C HIS A 78 11.68 4.67 1.04
N ARG A 79 12.54 5.10 1.97
CA ARG A 79 13.87 5.62 1.66
C ARG A 79 14.73 4.58 0.93
N GLY A 80 14.77 3.35 1.42
CA GLY A 80 15.51 2.25 0.79
C GLY A 80 15.00 1.94 -0.63
N LEU A 81 13.69 2.01 -0.85
CA LEU A 81 13.08 1.88 -2.18
C LEU A 81 13.52 2.99 -3.15
N HIS A 82 13.95 4.16 -2.66
CA HIS A 82 14.50 5.24 -3.47
C HIS A 82 16.03 5.16 -3.63
N ASP A 83 16.74 4.79 -2.58
CA ASP A 83 18.22 4.81 -2.56
C ASP A 83 18.81 3.59 -3.29
N VAL A 84 18.12 2.43 -3.29
CA VAL A 84 18.61 1.18 -3.89
C VAL A 84 18.06 1.02 -5.31
N LYS A 85 18.93 1.14 -6.33
CA LYS A 85 18.55 1.19 -7.76
C LYS A 85 17.65 0.02 -8.22
N PRO A 86 17.92 -1.26 -7.89
CA PRO A 86 17.00 -2.35 -8.24
C PRO A 86 15.62 -2.21 -7.61
N LEU A 87 15.55 -1.87 -6.32
CA LEU A 87 14.29 -1.70 -5.61
C LEU A 87 13.46 -0.55 -6.20
N TYR A 88 14.13 0.55 -6.54
CA TYR A 88 13.50 1.66 -7.24
C TYR A 88 12.91 1.20 -8.58
N LYS A 89 13.73 0.56 -9.43
CA LYS A 89 13.32 0.19 -10.80
C LYS A 89 12.16 -0.81 -10.84
N TYR A 90 12.18 -1.83 -9.98
CA TYR A 90 11.24 -2.94 -10.07
C TYR A 90 10.02 -2.82 -9.18
N LEU A 91 10.13 -2.13 -8.03
CA LEU A 91 9.05 -2.02 -7.05
C LEU A 91 8.51 -0.59 -6.97
N HIS A 92 9.38 0.41 -6.89
CA HIS A 92 8.97 1.77 -6.55
C HIS A 92 8.58 2.65 -7.74
N ALA A 93 9.22 2.48 -8.90
CA ALA A 93 8.96 3.30 -10.09
C ALA A 93 7.52 3.13 -10.60
N THR A 94 6.98 1.90 -10.55
CA THR A 94 5.60 1.59 -10.94
C THR A 94 4.58 2.34 -10.09
N HIS A 95 4.87 2.54 -8.80
CA HIS A 95 4.02 3.31 -7.89
C HIS A 95 3.94 4.79 -8.29
N HIS A 96 5.05 5.38 -8.76
CA HIS A 96 5.07 6.77 -9.23
C HIS A 96 4.36 7.02 -10.56
N ILE A 97 3.94 5.98 -11.29
CA ILE A 97 3.20 6.11 -12.57
C ILE A 97 1.91 6.90 -12.35
N TYR A 98 1.22 6.72 -11.21
CA TYR A 98 -0.08 7.31 -10.95
C TYR A 98 -0.07 8.52 -10.00
N ASN A 99 1.11 9.09 -9.72
CA ASN A 99 1.30 10.13 -8.71
C ASN A 99 1.16 11.57 -9.25
N LYS A 100 1.07 11.77 -10.58
CA LYS A 100 0.85 13.11 -11.16
C LYS A 100 -0.65 13.34 -11.35
N GLN A 101 -1.10 14.58 -11.20
CA GLN A 101 -2.52 14.95 -11.42
C GLN A 101 -3.06 14.47 -12.78
N ASN A 102 -2.23 14.50 -13.82
CA ASN A 102 -2.60 14.05 -15.17
C ASN A 102 -2.44 12.53 -15.40
N THR A 103 -1.96 11.79 -14.40
CA THR A 103 -1.77 10.34 -14.46
C THR A 103 -2.48 9.60 -13.34
N LEU A 104 -3.42 10.26 -12.64
CA LEU A 104 -4.23 9.60 -11.62
C LEU A 104 -4.90 8.35 -12.18
N SER A 105 -5.09 7.38 -11.29
CA SER A 105 -5.75 6.12 -11.63
C SER A 105 -7.05 6.39 -12.39
N PRO A 106 -7.29 5.77 -13.56
CA PRO A 106 -8.57 5.83 -14.26
C PRO A 106 -9.79 5.44 -13.41
N PHE A 107 -9.59 4.78 -12.26
CA PHE A 107 -10.65 4.45 -11.30
C PHE A 107 -10.73 5.41 -10.10
N ALA A 108 -9.87 6.43 -10.00
CA ALA A 108 -9.79 7.33 -8.84
C ALA A 108 -10.82 8.47 -8.86
N GLY A 109 -11.77 8.48 -9.81
CA GLY A 109 -12.91 9.39 -9.81
C GLY A 109 -12.55 10.87 -9.94
N ASN A 110 -11.44 11.20 -10.62
CA ASN A 110 -10.99 12.59 -10.74
C ASN A 110 -11.77 13.34 -11.84
N PHE A 111 -13.04 13.63 -11.57
CA PHE A 111 -13.85 14.57 -12.34
C PHE A 111 -13.66 15.97 -11.75
N THR A 112 -12.53 16.62 -12.05
CA THR A 112 -12.41 18.06 -11.75
C THR A 112 -13.33 18.82 -12.69
N VAL A 113 -14.52 19.17 -12.21
CA VAL A 113 -15.30 20.30 -12.74
C VAL A 113 -14.72 21.57 -12.10
N PRO A 114 -14.47 22.66 -12.84
CA PRO A 114 -14.21 23.95 -12.22
C PRO A 114 -15.41 24.44 -11.40
#